data_AF-A0A7V9LHG5-F1
#
_entry.id   AF-A0A7V9LHG5-F1
#
_cell.length_a   1.000
_cell.length_b   1.000
_cell.length_c   1.000
_cell.angle_alpha   90.00
_cell.angle_beta   90.00
_cell.angle_gamma   90.00
#
_symmetry.space_group_name_H-M   'P 1'
#
loop_
_entity.id
_entity.type
_entity.pdbx_description
1 polymer ?
#
loop_
_entity_poly.entity_id
_entity_poly.type
_entity_poly.pdbx_seq_one_letter_code
_entity_poly.pdbx_strand_id
1 'polypeptide(L)'
;DDIVDAHERIWDMLENYKEVVEALEDSNESVISHRVNGILRVLTSISVIVLPLTLLASLWGMNVGVPGEGDHTAFFIIVGAMFLIMLTMVGFFKRRGWL
;
A
#
# COMPACT_ATOMS: atom_id res chain seq x y z
N ASP A 1 -17.41 20.85 53.64
CA ASP A 1 -17.23 19.42 53.37
C ASP A 1 -18.00 19.02 52.12
N ASP A 2 -19.34 18.97 52.12
CA ASP A 2 -20.14 18.52 50.95
C ASP A 2 -19.82 19.18 49.59
N ILE A 3 -19.51 20.48 49.54
CA ILE A 3 -19.16 21.18 48.28
C ILE A 3 -17.78 20.77 47.77
N VAL A 4 -16.85 20.49 48.69
CA VAL A 4 -15.49 20.05 48.35
C VAL A 4 -15.55 18.61 47.83
N ASP A 5 -16.31 17.75 48.49
CA ASP A 5 -16.53 16.36 48.03
C ASP A 5 -17.22 16.32 46.66
N ALA A 6 -18.19 17.20 46.43
CA ALA A 6 -18.85 17.34 45.13
C ALA A 6 -17.87 17.83 44.05
N HIS A 7 -16.96 18.75 44.39
CA HIS A 7 -15.93 19.24 43.48
C HIS A 7 -14.93 18.14 43.10
N GLU A 8 -14.42 17.40 44.08
CA GLU A 8 -13.50 16.27 43.83
C GLU A 8 -14.15 15.20 42.94
N ARG A 9 -15.42 14.84 43.23
CA ARG A 9 -16.15 13.87 42.40
C ARG A 9 -16.32 14.34 40.95
N ILE A 10 -16.58 15.62 40.72
CA ILE A 10 -16.65 16.18 39.37
C ILE A 10 -15.28 16.16 38.70
N TRP A 11 -14.22 16.48 39.45
CA TRP A 11 -12.85 16.44 38.94
C TRP A 11 -12.46 15.02 38.49
N ASP A 12 -12.69 14.03 39.34
CA ASP A 12 -12.41 12.61 39.01
C ASP A 12 -13.18 12.15 37.77
N MET A 13 -14.43 12.60 37.65
CA MET A 13 -15.25 12.28 36.48
C MET A 13 -14.72 12.97 35.20
N LEU A 14 -14.23 14.21 35.30
CA LEU A 14 -13.61 14.91 34.18
C LEU A 14 -12.28 14.27 33.77
N GLU A 15 -11.45 13.87 34.74
CA GLU A 15 -10.20 13.15 34.50
C GLU A 15 -10.47 11.82 33.78
N ASN A 16 -11.47 11.06 34.25
CA ASN A 16 -11.88 9.82 33.59
C ASN A 16 -12.40 10.04 32.16
N TYR A 17 -13.22 11.07 31.94
CA TYR A 17 -13.68 11.40 30.58
C TYR A 17 -12.53 11.81 29.67
N LYS A 18 -11.54 12.54 30.19
CA LYS A 18 -10.33 12.90 29.44
C LYS A 18 -9.55 11.65 29.03
N GLU A 19 -9.29 10.72 29.96
CA GLU A 19 -8.61 9.46 29.66
C GLU A 19 -9.35 8.64 28.59
N VAL A 20 -10.69 8.60 28.65
CA VAL A 20 -11.50 7.92 27.63
C VAL A 20 -11.40 8.60 26.27
N VAL A 21 -11.40 9.94 26.22
CA VAL A 21 -11.25 10.69 24.97
C VAL A 21 -9.87 10.46 24.36
N GLU A 22 -8.81 10.50 25.15
CA GLU A 22 -7.44 10.22 24.70
C GLU A 22 -7.32 8.78 24.15
N ALA A 23 -7.89 7.79 24.85
CA ALA A 23 -7.92 6.41 24.36
C ALA A 23 -8.71 6.25 23.04
N LEU A 24 -9.78 7.01 22.85
CA LEU A 24 -10.55 7.02 21.60
C LEU A 24 -9.78 7.70 20.47
N GLU A 25 -9.06 8.79 20.76
CA GLU A 25 -8.19 9.47 19.80
C GLU A 25 -7.09 8.51 19.31
N ASP A 26 -6.37 7.86 20.23
CA ASP A 26 -5.35 6.86 19.92
C ASP A 26 -5.91 5.72 19.06
N SER A 27 -7.11 5.22 19.41
CA SER A 27 -7.78 4.19 18.62
C SER A 27 -8.15 4.69 17.23
N ASN A 28 -8.61 5.92 17.10
CA ASN A 28 -8.98 6.50 15.82
C ASN A 28 -7.74 6.73 14.93
N GLU A 29 -6.64 7.24 15.50
CA GLU A 29 -5.35 7.34 14.80
C GLU A 29 -4.86 5.98 14.31
N SER A 30 -4.98 4.94 15.14
CA SER A 30 -4.65 3.57 14.77
C SER A 30 -5.48 3.09 13.57
N VAL A 31 -6.79 3.31 13.57
CA VAL A 31 -7.68 2.96 12.45
C VAL A 31 -7.30 3.72 11.18
N ILE A 32 -7.02 5.02 11.29
CA ILE A 32 -6.56 5.83 10.16
C ILE A 32 -5.24 5.29 9.60
N SER A 33 -4.26 5.01 10.46
CA SER A 33 -2.97 4.44 10.09
C SER A 33 -3.12 3.08 9.40
N HIS A 34 -3.99 2.20 9.91
CA HIS A 34 -4.31 0.93 9.26
C HIS A 34 -4.89 1.12 7.86
N ARG A 35 -5.80 2.08 7.68
CA ARG A 35 -6.37 2.40 6.36
C ARG A 35 -5.31 2.95 5.41
N VAL A 36 -4.48 3.89 5.86
CA VAL A 36 -3.39 4.49 5.06
C VAL A 36 -2.39 3.41 4.64
N ASN A 37 -1.99 2.54 5.57
CA ASN A 37 -1.11 1.41 5.28
C ASN A 37 -1.73 0.46 4.24
N GLY A 38 -3.04 0.21 4.30
CA GLY A 38 -3.75 -0.55 3.27
C GLY A 38 -3.67 0.11 1.89
N ILE A 39 -3.95 1.41 1.81
CA ILE A 39 -3.87 2.18 0.56
C ILE A 39 -2.45 2.17 -0.01
N LEU A 40 -1.44 2.41 0.83
CA LEU A 40 -0.03 2.39 0.42
C LEU A 40 0.37 1.01 -0.10
N ARG A 41 -0.03 -0.08 0.58
CA ARG A 41 0.25 -1.45 0.11
C ARG A 41 -0.31 -1.68 -1.29
N VAL A 42 -1.54 -1.23 -1.57
CA VAL A 42 -2.15 -1.34 -2.90
C VAL A 42 -1.36 -0.52 -3.92
N LEU A 43 -1.07 0.75 -3.66
CA LEU A 43 -0.32 1.61 -4.58
C LEU A 43 1.09 1.07 -4.86
N THR A 44 1.81 0.62 -3.83
CA THR A 44 3.14 0.02 -3.97
C THR A 44 3.07 -1.28 -4.77
N SER A 45 2.05 -2.12 -4.56
CA SER A 45 1.90 -3.36 -5.34
C SER A 45 1.73 -3.09 -6.83
N ILE A 46 0.91 -2.09 -7.20
CA ILE A 46 0.72 -1.67 -8.58
C ILE A 46 2.04 -1.13 -9.14
N SER A 47 2.73 -0.24 -8.42
CA SER A 47 4.01 0.32 -8.86
C SER A 47 5.08 -0.75 -9.09
N VAL A 48 5.21 -1.73 -8.20
CA VAL A 48 6.19 -2.82 -8.34
C VAL A 48 5.90 -3.69 -9.57
N ILE A 49 4.63 -3.89 -9.92
CA ILE A 49 4.25 -4.62 -11.15
C ILE A 49 4.53 -3.79 -12.40
N VAL A 50 4.22 -2.50 -12.36
CA VAL A 50 4.34 -1.60 -13.52
C VAL A 50 5.80 -1.29 -13.86
N LEU A 51 6.68 -1.10 -12.88
CA LEU A 51 8.08 -0.73 -13.08
C LEU A 51 8.87 -1.63 -14.06
N PRO A 52 8.93 -2.97 -13.91
CA PRO A 52 9.65 -3.81 -14.87
C PRO A 52 9.00 -3.83 -16.25
N LEU A 53 7.67 -3.70 -16.32
CA LEU A 53 6.94 -3.63 -17.58
C LEU A 53 7.24 -2.34 -18.33
N THR A 54 7.30 -1.20 -17.63
CA THR A 54 7.67 0.08 -18.24
C THR A 54 9.15 0.12 -18.63
N LEU A 55 10.03 -0.54 -17.88
CA LEU A 55 11.45 -0.66 -18.21
C LEU A 55 11.65 -1.50 -19.49
N LEU A 56 10.92 -2.61 -19.63
CA LEU A 56 10.94 -3.41 -20.85
C LEU A 56 10.35 -2.64 -22.05
N ALA A 57 9.23 -1.95 -21.85
CA ALA A 57 8.61 -1.13 -22.88
C ALA A 57 9.49 0.06 -23.29
N SER A 58 10.20 0.69 -22.35
CA SER A 58 11.09 1.81 -22.65
C SER A 58 12.33 1.35 -23.42
N LEU A 59 12.94 0.22 -23.04
CA LEU A 59 14.05 -0.38 -23.79
C LEU A 59 13.67 -0.74 -25.23
N TRP A 60 12.44 -1.21 -25.45
CA TRP A 60 11.90 -1.51 -26.78
C TRP A 60 11.40 -0.30 -27.57
N GLY A 61 11.00 0.78 -26.87
CA GLY A 61 10.56 2.03 -27.49
C GLY A 61 11.72 2.95 -27.88
N MET A 62 12.95 2.65 -27.44
CA MET A 62 14.14 3.34 -27.91
C MET A 62 14.34 3.01 -29.40
N ASN A 63 14.43 4.03 -30.26
CA ASN A 63 14.75 3.90 -31.70
C ASN A 63 16.23 3.47 -31.92
N VAL A 64 16.71 2.52 -31.14
CA VAL A 64 18.05 1.93 -31.22
C VAL A 64 17.82 0.46 -31.51
N GLY A 65 18.45 -0.05 -32.57
CA GLY A 65 18.14 -1.39 -33.07
C GLY A 65 18.27 -2.45 -31.98
N VAL A 66 17.13 -2.95 -31.54
CA VAL A 66 17.05 -4.00 -30.52
C VAL A 66 17.40 -5.35 -31.16
N PRO A 67 18.12 -6.25 -30.47
CA PRO A 67 18.35 -7.59 -30.99
C PRO A 67 17.01 -8.31 -31.18
N GLY A 68 16.58 -8.49 -32.43
CA GLY A 68 15.25 -9.00 -32.81
C GLY A 68 14.39 -8.04 -33.64
N GLU A 69 14.87 -6.84 -33.95
CA GLU A 69 14.18 -5.88 -34.82
C GLU A 69 13.91 -6.50 -36.21
N GLY A 70 12.64 -6.76 -36.53
CA GLY A 70 12.19 -7.33 -37.80
C GLY A 70 11.82 -8.82 -37.79
N ASP A 71 12.06 -9.55 -36.69
CA ASP A 71 11.59 -10.94 -36.54
C ASP A 71 10.31 -10.99 -35.69
N HIS A 72 9.21 -11.48 -36.27
CA HIS A 72 7.94 -11.69 -35.57
C HIS A 72 8.11 -12.59 -34.34
N THR A 73 9.06 -13.53 -34.38
CA THR A 73 9.34 -14.46 -33.29
C THR A 73 9.87 -13.74 -32.06
N ALA A 74 10.80 -12.80 -32.23
CA ALA A 74 11.38 -12.01 -31.15
C ALA A 74 10.33 -11.14 -30.44
N PHE A 75 9.39 -10.57 -31.20
CA PHE A 75 8.26 -9.83 -30.65
C PHE A 75 7.38 -10.71 -29.74
N PHE A 76 6.97 -11.90 -30.20
CA PHE A 76 6.14 -12.81 -29.41
C PHE A 76 6.86 -13.33 -28.15
N ILE A 77 8.17 -13.60 -28.22
CA ILE A 77 8.97 -14.03 -27.07
C ILE A 77 8.96 -12.95 -25.97
N ILE A 78 9.11 -11.69 -26.34
CA ILE A 78 9.23 -10.59 -25.37
C ILE A 78 7.88 -10.24 -24.76
N VAL A 79 6.82 -10.24 -25.56
CA VAL A 79 5.44 -10.15 -25.04
C VAL A 79 5.16 -11.31 -24.09
N GLY A 80 5.57 -12.53 -24.43
CA GLY A 80 5.47 -13.70 -23.56
C GLY A 80 6.24 -13.54 -22.25
N ALA A 81 7.45 -13.01 -22.30
CA ALA A 81 8.29 -12.73 -21.13
C ALA A 81 7.67 -11.64 -20.23
N MET A 82 7.14 -10.56 -20.81
CA MET A 82 6.41 -9.51 -20.07
C MET A 82 5.19 -10.09 -19.37
N PHE A 83 4.43 -10.96 -20.05
CA PHE A 83 3.25 -11.61 -19.47
C PHE A 83 3.63 -12.57 -18.34
N LEU A 84 4.73 -13.31 -18.49
CA LEU A 84 5.26 -14.21 -17.46
C LEU A 84 5.74 -13.44 -16.22
N ILE A 85 6.43 -12.32 -16.41
CA ILE A 85 6.85 -11.43 -15.32
C ILE A 85 5.63 -10.86 -14.59
N MET A 86 4.62 -10.41 -15.33
CA MET A 86 3.37 -9.93 -14.75
C MET A 86 2.68 -11.02 -13.92
N LEU A 87 2.53 -12.24 -14.45
CA LEU A 87 1.90 -13.35 -13.75
C LEU A 87 2.68 -13.78 -12.50
N THR A 88 4.01 -13.83 -12.58
CA THR A 88 4.85 -14.20 -11.42
C THR A 88 4.78 -13.14 -10.32
N MET A 89 4.79 -11.85 -10.66
CA MET A 89 4.62 -10.77 -9.69
C MET A 89 3.23 -10.77 -9.06
N VAL A 90 2.16 -10.87 -9.86
CA VAL A 90 0.79 -10.95 -9.34
C VAL A 90 0.62 -12.17 -8.43
N GLY A 91 1.13 -13.33 -8.85
CA GLY A 91 1.10 -14.57 -8.07
C GLY A 91 1.89 -14.46 -6.75
N PHE A 92 3.05 -13.80 -6.77
CA PHE A 92 3.86 -13.55 -5.59
C PHE A 92 3.16 -12.61 -4.60
N PHE A 93 2.59 -11.50 -5.06
CA PHE A 93 1.88 -10.54 -4.21
C PHE A 93 0.61 -11.13 -3.61
N LYS A 94 -0.14 -11.94 -4.37
CA LYS A 94 -1.32 -12.66 -3.87
C LYS A 94 -0.95 -13.69 -2.80
N ARG A 95 0.15 -14.44 -2.98
CA ARG A 95 0.63 -15.38 -1.94
C ARG A 95 1.09 -14.68 -0.66
N ARG A 96 1.57 -13.45 -0.77
CA ARG A 96 2.05 -12.67 0.39
C ARG A 96 0.92 -11.96 1.14
N GLY A 97 -0.32 -12.04 0.66
CA GLY A 97 -1.48 -11.36 1.25
C GLY A 97 -1.43 -9.84 1.11
N TRP A 98 -0.69 -9.33 0.11
CA TRP A 98 -0.60 -7.90 -0.18
C TRP A 98 -1.67 -7.44 -1.19
N LEU A 99 -2.24 -8.41 -1.92
CA LEU A 99 -3.41 -8.31 -2.81
C LEU A 99 -4.46 -9.33 -2.38
#